data_AF-A0A535IHE3-F1
#
_entry.id   AF-A0A535IHE3-F1
#
_cell.length_a   1.000
_cell.length_b   1.000
_cell.length_c   1.000
_cell.angle_alpha   90.00
_cell.angle_beta   90.00
_cell.angle_gamma   90.00
#
_symmetry.space_group_name_H-M   'P 1'
#
loop_
_entity.id
_entity.type
_entity.pdbx_description
1 polymer ?
#
loop_
_entity_poly.entity_id
_entity_poly.type
_entity_poly.pdbx_seq_one_letter_code
_entity_poly.pdbx_strand_id
1 'polypeptide(L)'
;MDPAASFACASAGYSRIEHRCYHISPTTAQHALADLNGRVPLILDSGPCEVGVESTVLDLCSTVPTILRPGGVSLEELRAVLPDVRLPPRVKNNVQRDDNASLEAQRAPGQLLTHYAPTVPLFLFDGTVEEMHSAMLAEVRSRRERGERVGVLVADEDVPAFQGSGALVHSLGSAVAPGQVATALFAGLRTLETAGVEVILCRGFDEDGLGLAIRDRLWRAAAGKVFKQS
;
A
#
# COMPACT_ATOMS: atom_id res chain seq x y z
N MET A 1 -27.18 -4.66 3.59
CA MET A 1 -26.49 -5.89 3.10
C MET A 1 -25.26 -5.38 2.41
N ASP A 2 -24.12 -5.59 3.07
CA ASP A 2 -22.82 -5.03 2.71
C ASP A 2 -22.15 -5.98 1.70
N PRO A 3 -21.89 -5.58 0.44
CA PRO A 3 -21.21 -6.42 -0.53
C PRO A 3 -19.70 -6.33 -0.25
N ALA A 4 -19.25 -6.90 0.86
CA ALA A 4 -17.84 -7.12 1.09
C ALA A 4 -17.30 -7.94 -0.09
N ALA A 5 -16.33 -7.38 -0.82
CA ALA A 5 -15.55 -8.05 -1.84
C ALA A 5 -14.80 -9.24 -1.21
N SER A 6 -15.51 -10.35 -1.06
CA SER A 6 -14.94 -11.64 -0.73
C SER A 6 -14.44 -12.23 -2.03
N PHE A 7 -13.12 -12.23 -2.23
CA PHE A 7 -12.49 -13.14 -3.17
C PHE A 7 -12.68 -14.58 -2.62
N ALA A 8 -13.87 -15.13 -2.83
CA ALA A 8 -14.15 -16.53 -2.59
C ALA A 8 -13.57 -17.34 -3.75
N CYS A 9 -12.31 -17.75 -3.62
CA CYS A 9 -11.79 -18.85 -4.43
C CYS A 9 -12.41 -20.12 -3.86
N ALA A 10 -13.54 -20.56 -4.44
CA ALA A 10 -14.17 -21.83 -4.09
C ALA A 10 -13.23 -22.98 -4.51
N SER A 11 -12.44 -23.49 -3.56
CA SER A 11 -11.56 -24.63 -3.76
C SER A 11 -12.33 -25.94 -3.57
N ALA A 12 -13.06 -26.36 -4.61
CA ALA A 12 -13.39 -27.76 -4.80
C ALA A 12 -12.22 -28.43 -5.52
N GLY A 13 -11.12 -28.72 -4.81
CA GLY A 13 -10.01 -29.48 -5.38
C GLY A 13 -8.64 -29.01 -4.91
N TYR A 14 -7.92 -29.93 -4.27
CA TYR A 14 -6.55 -29.75 -3.78
C TYR A 14 -5.57 -29.67 -4.96
N SER A 15 -5.30 -28.47 -5.46
CA SER A 15 -4.12 -28.19 -6.29
C SER A 15 -3.47 -26.91 -5.78
N ARG A 16 -2.17 -26.96 -5.45
CA ARG A 16 -1.37 -25.79 -5.04
C ARG A 16 -1.38 -24.75 -6.17
N ILE A 17 -2.27 -23.78 -6.08
CA ILE A 17 -2.17 -22.56 -6.87
C ILE A 17 -1.07 -21.73 -6.20
N GLU A 18 0.09 -21.62 -6.83
CA GLU A 18 1.16 -20.73 -6.35
C GLU A 18 0.77 -19.26 -6.61
N HIS A 19 0.03 -18.65 -5.68
CA HIS A 19 -0.32 -17.24 -5.75
C HIS A 19 0.96 -16.38 -5.83
N ARG A 20 0.97 -15.31 -6.64
CA ARG A 20 2.01 -14.26 -6.54
C ARG A 20 1.75 -13.45 -5.26
N CYS A 21 2.03 -14.04 -4.09
CA CYS A 21 1.81 -13.45 -2.76
C CYS A 21 2.68 -12.21 -2.45
N TYR A 22 3.47 -11.73 -3.42
CA TYR A 22 4.44 -10.65 -3.24
C TYR A 22 4.22 -9.48 -4.18
N HIS A 23 3.07 -9.44 -4.87
CA HIS A 23 2.75 -8.40 -5.84
C HIS A 23 1.64 -7.46 -5.34
N ILE A 24 1.39 -6.38 -6.09
CA ILE A 24 0.38 -5.37 -5.76
C ILE A 24 -1.02 -6.00 -5.73
N SER A 25 -1.82 -5.71 -4.70
CA SER A 25 -3.16 -6.29 -4.54
C SER A 25 -4.08 -5.96 -5.73
N PRO A 26 -4.83 -6.94 -6.25
CA PRO A 26 -5.77 -6.70 -7.33
C PRO A 26 -7.04 -6.01 -6.80
N THR A 27 -7.26 -4.77 -7.24
CA THR A 27 -8.49 -4.00 -6.97
C THR A 27 -9.53 -4.04 -8.10
N THR A 28 -9.22 -4.72 -9.21
CA THR A 28 -10.11 -4.89 -10.37
C THR A 28 -9.98 -6.31 -10.94
N ALA A 29 -10.98 -6.77 -11.70
CA ALA A 29 -10.91 -8.05 -12.39
C ALA A 29 -9.77 -8.11 -13.41
N GLN A 30 -9.43 -6.98 -14.04
CA GLN A 30 -8.31 -6.86 -14.98
C GLN A 30 -6.97 -7.04 -14.27
N HIS A 31 -6.83 -6.57 -13.02
CA HIS A 31 -5.64 -6.86 -12.20
C HIS A 31 -5.54 -8.35 -11.89
N ALA A 32 -6.65 -8.97 -11.46
CA ALA A 32 -6.69 -10.41 -11.21
C ALA A 32 -6.38 -11.23 -12.48
N LEU A 33 -6.88 -10.81 -13.64
CA LEU A 33 -6.59 -11.43 -14.93
C LEU A 33 -5.11 -11.32 -15.26
N ALA A 34 -4.49 -10.14 -15.14
CA ALA A 34 -3.08 -9.97 -15.41
C ALA A 34 -2.19 -10.91 -14.57
N ASP A 35 -2.59 -11.19 -13.32
CA ASP A 35 -1.80 -12.01 -12.40
C ASP A 35 -2.12 -13.53 -12.50
N LEU A 36 -3.35 -13.89 -12.87
CA LEU A 36 -3.87 -15.27 -12.82
C LEU A 36 -4.26 -15.84 -14.19
N ASN A 37 -4.04 -15.13 -15.29
CA ASN A 37 -4.40 -15.59 -16.64
C ASN A 37 -3.84 -16.99 -16.92
N GLY A 38 -4.70 -17.92 -17.34
CA GLY A 38 -4.34 -19.31 -17.62
C GLY A 38 -4.04 -20.18 -16.39
N ARG A 39 -4.19 -19.66 -15.16
CA ARG A 39 -3.94 -20.39 -13.90
C ARG A 39 -5.19 -20.72 -13.11
N VAL A 40 -6.26 -19.98 -13.35
CA VAL A 40 -7.58 -20.21 -12.74
C VAL A 40 -8.62 -20.43 -13.84
N PRO A 41 -9.61 -21.30 -13.61
CA PRO A 41 -10.62 -21.63 -14.62
C PRO A 41 -11.64 -20.49 -14.84
N LEU A 42 -11.76 -19.56 -13.89
CA LEU A 42 -12.75 -18.49 -13.92
C LEU A 42 -12.25 -17.26 -13.15
N ILE A 43 -12.56 -16.07 -13.67
CA ILE A 43 -12.44 -14.79 -12.98
C ILE A 43 -13.81 -14.12 -13.04
N LEU A 44 -14.35 -13.74 -11.88
CA LEU A 44 -15.61 -13.02 -11.78
C LEU A 44 -15.34 -11.52 -11.74
N ASP A 45 -15.92 -10.77 -12.67
CA ASP A 45 -15.86 -9.31 -12.70
C ASP A 45 -17.11 -8.71 -12.06
N SER A 46 -16.94 -8.12 -10.87
CA SER A 46 -17.98 -7.38 -10.14
C SER A 46 -17.69 -5.88 -10.11
N GLY A 47 -16.82 -5.38 -10.99
CA GLY A 47 -16.34 -3.99 -10.97
C GLY A 47 -15.21 -3.73 -9.95
N PRO A 48 -14.80 -2.46 -9.80
CA PRO A 48 -13.73 -2.06 -8.87
C PRO A 48 -14.10 -2.25 -7.39
N CYS A 49 -13.12 -2.53 -6.55
CA CYS A 49 -13.32 -2.61 -5.09
C CYS A 49 -13.68 -1.24 -4.49
N GLU A 50 -14.69 -1.19 -3.63
CA GLU A 50 -15.19 0.05 -3.02
C GLU A 50 -14.23 0.67 -1.99
N VAL A 51 -13.52 -0.17 -1.22
CA VAL A 51 -12.62 0.29 -0.14
C VAL A 51 -11.16 0.42 -0.59
N GLY A 52 -10.74 -0.40 -1.56
CA GLY A 52 -9.38 -0.33 -2.12
C GLY A 52 -8.25 -0.92 -1.27
N VAL A 53 -8.45 -1.07 0.04
CA VAL A 53 -7.51 -1.68 0.98
C VAL A 53 -8.12 -2.92 1.65
N GLU A 54 -7.28 -3.83 2.13
CA GLU A 54 -7.74 -5.05 2.77
C GLU A 54 -8.43 -4.81 4.11
N SER A 55 -9.06 -5.86 4.64
CA SER A 55 -9.70 -5.85 5.96
C SER A 55 -8.71 -5.60 7.11
N THR A 56 -9.23 -4.91 8.13
CA THR A 56 -8.56 -4.71 9.41
C THR A 56 -8.51 -6.04 10.17
N VAL A 57 -7.34 -6.41 10.70
CA VAL A 57 -7.15 -7.64 11.48
C VAL A 57 -6.86 -7.27 12.93
N LEU A 58 -7.65 -7.81 13.85
CA LEU A 58 -7.56 -7.56 15.29
C LEU A 58 -7.19 -8.85 16.03
N ASP A 59 -6.16 -8.79 16.87
CA ASP A 59 -5.84 -9.82 17.86
C ASP A 59 -6.72 -9.62 19.09
N LEU A 60 -7.55 -10.62 19.39
CA LEU A 60 -8.38 -10.70 20.59
C LEU A 60 -7.94 -11.80 21.55
N CYS A 61 -6.86 -12.52 21.23
CA CYS A 61 -6.30 -13.58 22.08
C CYS A 61 -5.41 -13.02 23.20
N SER A 62 -4.95 -11.79 23.04
CA SER A 62 -4.13 -11.07 24.02
C SER A 62 -5.00 -10.31 25.03
N THR A 63 -4.43 -9.94 26.18
CA THR A 63 -5.15 -9.16 27.22
C THR A 63 -5.59 -7.79 26.73
N VAL A 64 -4.89 -7.23 25.75
CA VAL A 64 -5.22 -5.96 25.11
C VAL A 64 -5.49 -6.21 23.63
N PRO A 65 -6.72 -5.93 23.14
CA PRO A 65 -7.03 -6.00 21.73
C PRO A 65 -6.05 -5.18 20.89
N THR A 66 -5.42 -5.79 19.89
CA THR A 66 -4.35 -5.14 19.12
C THR A 66 -4.57 -5.29 17.62
N ILE A 67 -4.55 -4.19 16.87
CA ILE A 67 -4.73 -4.20 15.41
C ILE A 67 -3.46 -4.73 14.74
N LEU A 68 -3.46 -5.98 14.33
CA LEU A 68 -2.32 -6.60 13.63
C LEU A 68 -2.14 -6.06 12.21
N ARG A 69 -3.22 -5.62 11.57
CA ARG A 69 -3.19 -5.04 10.22
C ARG A 69 -4.26 -3.96 10.10
N PRO A 70 -3.89 -2.68 9.90
CA PRO A 70 -4.85 -1.65 9.56
C PRO A 70 -5.48 -1.92 8.18
N GLY A 71 -6.76 -1.59 8.04
CA GLY A 71 -7.55 -1.86 6.85
C GLY A 71 -8.79 -0.97 6.77
N GLY A 72 -9.84 -1.46 6.12
CA GLY A 72 -11.07 -0.70 5.87
C GLY A 72 -11.83 -0.20 7.11
N VAL A 73 -11.63 -0.81 8.28
CA VAL A 73 -12.21 -0.34 9.56
C VAL A 73 -11.16 0.42 10.34
N SER A 74 -11.45 1.66 10.69
CA SER A 74 -10.50 2.59 11.30
C SER A 74 -10.25 2.29 12.78
N LEU A 75 -9.16 2.84 13.32
CA LEU A 75 -8.86 2.74 14.75
C LEU A 75 -9.93 3.47 15.60
N GLU A 76 -10.42 4.60 15.10
CA GLU A 76 -11.45 5.42 15.75
C GLU A 76 -12.78 4.68 15.81
N GLU A 77 -13.18 4.03 14.72
CA GLU A 77 -14.37 3.18 14.66
C GLU A 77 -14.25 2.00 15.62
N LEU A 78 -13.08 1.34 15.68
CA LEU A 78 -12.85 0.27 16.62
C LEU A 78 -12.89 0.75 18.07
N ARG A 79 -12.31 1.92 18.37
CA ARG A 79 -12.30 2.49 19.73
C ARG A 79 -13.67 2.93 20.22
N ALA A 80 -14.60 3.22 19.32
CA ALA A 80 -16.00 3.50 19.69
C ALA A 80 -16.68 2.28 20.36
N VAL A 81 -16.24 1.06 20.02
CA VAL A 81 -16.81 -0.20 20.55
C VAL A 81 -15.85 -0.89 21.54
N LEU A 82 -14.54 -0.80 21.29
CA LEU A 82 -13.47 -1.41 22.07
C LEU A 82 -12.43 -0.33 22.45
N PRO A 83 -12.65 0.43 23.54
CA PRO A 83 -11.81 1.58 23.90
C PRO A 83 -10.32 1.27 24.09
N ASP A 84 -10.02 0.05 24.55
CA ASP A 84 -8.65 -0.39 24.86
C ASP A 84 -7.85 -0.88 23.65
N VAL A 85 -8.41 -0.82 22.43
CA VAL A 85 -7.70 -1.23 21.21
C VAL A 85 -6.43 -0.42 20.99
N ARG A 86 -5.33 -1.13 20.72
CA ARG A 86 -4.01 -0.55 20.44
C ARG A 86 -3.49 -0.91 19.06
N LEU A 87 -2.58 -0.07 18.57
CA LEU A 87 -1.71 -0.41 17.45
C LEU A 87 -0.45 -1.14 17.97
N PRO A 88 0.10 -2.09 17.21
CA PRO A 88 1.35 -2.73 17.53
C PRO A 88 2.46 -1.68 17.57
N PRO A 89 3.47 -1.84 18.44
CA PRO A 89 4.63 -0.98 18.43
C PRO A 89 5.27 -1.03 17.03
N ARG A 90 5.40 0.13 16.40
CA ARG A 90 6.10 0.25 15.11
C ARG A 90 7.52 -0.25 15.29
N VAL A 91 7.88 -1.33 14.60
CA VAL A 91 9.26 -1.77 14.50
C VAL A 91 10.04 -0.66 13.79
N LYS A 92 10.70 0.20 14.55
CA LYS A 92 11.70 1.13 14.01
C LYS A 92 12.80 0.23 13.45
N ASN A 93 13.04 0.28 12.15
CA ASN A 93 14.13 -0.42 11.50
C ASN A 93 15.49 0.12 11.98
N ASN A 94 15.90 -0.23 13.20
CA ASN A 94 17.31 -0.44 13.50
C ASN A 94 17.55 -1.92 13.23
N VAL A 95 17.90 -2.23 11.98
CA VAL A 95 18.41 -3.56 11.62
C VAL A 95 19.79 -3.71 12.27
N GLN A 96 19.83 -4.09 13.53
CA GLN A 96 20.81 -5.08 13.96
C GLN A 96 20.17 -6.43 13.65
N ARG A 97 20.77 -7.16 12.70
CA ARG A 97 20.48 -8.57 12.47
C ARG A 97 20.76 -9.30 13.77
N ASP A 98 19.74 -9.53 14.56
CA ASP A 98 19.72 -10.66 15.49
C ASP A 98 18.93 -11.77 14.81
N ASP A 99 19.66 -12.80 14.40
CA ASP A 99 19.21 -13.97 13.64
C ASP A 99 18.17 -14.85 14.38
N ASN A 100 17.65 -14.39 15.52
CA ASN A 100 16.69 -15.10 16.38
C ASN A 100 15.25 -14.54 16.34
N ALA A 101 14.97 -13.46 15.60
CA ALA A 101 13.60 -12.94 15.41
C ALA A 101 12.84 -13.61 14.24
N SER A 102 13.31 -14.78 13.79
CA SER A 102 12.81 -15.50 12.61
C SER A 102 11.64 -16.45 12.89
N LEU A 103 11.12 -16.48 14.13
CA LEU A 103 10.13 -17.48 14.58
C LEU A 103 8.94 -16.95 15.41
N GLU A 104 8.69 -15.64 15.46
CA GLU A 104 7.34 -15.16 15.79
C GLU A 104 6.48 -15.28 14.53
N ALA A 105 5.89 -16.47 14.37
CA ALA A 105 4.98 -16.80 13.28
C ALA A 105 3.99 -15.65 13.04
N GLN A 106 3.96 -15.17 11.80
CA GLN A 106 3.08 -14.12 11.31
C GLN A 106 1.65 -14.37 11.81
N ARG A 107 1.20 -13.59 12.80
CA ARG A 107 -0.14 -13.75 13.38
C ARG A 107 -1.24 -13.29 12.42
N ALA A 108 -0.89 -12.56 11.36
CA ALA A 108 -1.81 -12.12 10.32
C ALA A 108 -1.18 -12.15 8.91
N PRO A 109 -1.98 -12.41 7.85
CA PRO A 109 -1.53 -12.29 6.46
C PRO A 109 -1.11 -10.85 6.11
N GLY A 110 -0.10 -10.69 5.26
CA GLY A 110 0.40 -9.37 4.81
C GLY A 110 1.44 -8.73 5.73
N GLN A 111 1.94 -9.45 6.74
CA GLN A 111 2.91 -8.93 7.70
C GLN A 111 4.37 -8.89 7.21
N LEU A 112 4.69 -9.55 6.08
CA LEU A 112 6.02 -9.49 5.46
C LEU A 112 6.31 -8.10 4.87
N LEU A 113 7.57 -7.65 5.03
CA LEU A 113 8.08 -6.36 4.55
C LEU A 113 8.01 -6.17 3.02
N THR A 114 7.74 -7.22 2.24
CA THR A 114 7.71 -7.19 0.76
C THR A 114 6.31 -7.48 0.20
N HIS A 115 5.30 -7.59 1.07
CA HIS A 115 3.92 -7.71 0.60
C HIS A 115 3.51 -6.36 -0.02
N TYR A 116 2.91 -6.37 -1.21
CA TYR A 116 2.49 -5.19 -1.99
C TYR A 116 3.59 -4.39 -2.71
N ALA A 117 4.85 -4.82 -2.64
CA ALA A 117 5.93 -4.08 -3.28
C ALA A 117 5.80 -4.15 -4.82
N PRO A 118 5.82 -3.01 -5.53
CA PRO A 118 6.08 -3.02 -6.97
C PRO A 118 7.45 -3.67 -7.25
N THR A 119 7.65 -4.15 -8.47
CA THR A 119 8.96 -4.66 -8.91
C THR A 119 10.03 -3.56 -8.96
N VAL A 120 9.59 -2.30 -9.03
CA VAL A 120 10.44 -1.11 -9.06
C VAL A 120 10.56 -0.50 -7.66
N PRO A 121 11.70 0.11 -7.29
CA PRO A 121 11.87 0.75 -5.99
C PRO A 121 10.84 1.87 -5.77
N LEU A 122 10.16 1.82 -4.63
CA LEU A 122 9.29 2.90 -4.15
C LEU A 122 9.98 3.63 -2.99
N PHE A 123 9.96 4.97 -3.05
CA PHE A 123 10.45 5.84 -1.98
C PHE A 123 9.31 6.65 -1.40
N LEU A 124 9.14 6.54 -0.08
CA LEU A 124 8.15 7.31 0.67
C LEU A 124 8.81 8.54 1.31
N PHE A 125 8.26 9.71 1.05
CA PHE A 125 8.69 10.98 1.66
C PHE A 125 7.77 11.33 2.81
N ASP A 126 8.32 11.77 3.93
CA ASP A 126 7.59 12.13 5.15
C ASP A 126 8.07 13.50 5.64
N GLY A 127 7.14 14.40 5.98
CA GLY A 127 7.42 15.80 6.30
C GLY A 127 6.22 16.70 6.00
N THR A 128 6.43 18.01 5.97
CA THR A 128 5.40 18.95 5.48
C THR A 128 5.22 18.81 3.96
N VAL A 129 4.06 19.25 3.44
CA VAL A 129 3.75 19.15 2.00
C VAL A 129 4.82 19.86 1.17
N GLU A 130 5.25 21.04 1.59
CA GLU A 130 6.27 21.84 0.93
C GLU A 130 7.65 21.16 0.93
N GLU A 131 8.07 20.59 2.06
CA GLU A 131 9.33 19.86 2.18
C GLU A 131 9.32 18.60 1.31
N MET A 132 8.23 17.84 1.35
CA MET A 132 8.05 16.65 0.52
C MET A 132 8.10 17.01 -0.97
N HIS A 133 7.42 18.08 -1.39
CA HIS A 133 7.46 18.55 -2.79
C HIS A 133 8.86 18.92 -3.22
N SER A 134 9.57 19.71 -2.42
CA SER A 134 10.95 20.13 -2.71
C SER A 134 11.89 18.92 -2.85
N ALA A 135 11.83 17.98 -1.90
CA ALA A 135 12.66 16.79 -1.89
C ALA A 135 12.33 15.85 -3.08
N MET A 136 11.05 15.64 -3.37
CA MET A 136 10.62 14.82 -4.50
C MET A 136 11.04 15.43 -5.83
N LEU A 137 10.86 16.74 -6.03
CA LEU A 137 11.27 17.42 -7.26
C LEU A 137 12.79 17.39 -7.47
N ALA A 138 13.57 17.52 -6.39
CA ALA A 138 15.02 17.37 -6.44
C ALA A 138 15.42 15.94 -6.85
N GLU A 139 14.77 14.93 -6.28
CA GLU A 139 15.03 13.52 -6.62
C GLU A 139 14.61 13.18 -8.06
N VAL A 140 13.46 13.70 -8.52
CA VAL A 140 13.04 13.58 -9.93
C VAL A 140 14.14 14.12 -10.85
N ARG A 141 14.64 15.33 -10.58
CA ARG A 141 15.68 15.95 -11.41
C ARG A 141 16.96 15.11 -11.45
N SER A 142 17.48 14.73 -10.27
CA SER A 142 18.69 13.92 -10.11
C SER A 142 18.63 12.60 -10.89
N ARG A 143 17.48 11.91 -10.85
CA ARG A 143 17.30 10.63 -11.54
C ARG A 143 17.12 10.81 -13.04
N ARG A 144 16.41 11.85 -13.47
CA ARG A 144 16.27 12.15 -14.89
C ARG A 144 17.60 12.53 -15.55
N GLU A 145 18.49 13.22 -14.83
CA GLU A 145 19.86 13.49 -15.29
C GLU A 145 20.66 12.20 -15.52
N ARG A 146 20.33 11.11 -14.80
CA ARG A 146 20.90 9.77 -15.00
C ARG A 146 20.20 8.97 -16.11
N GLY A 147 19.18 9.54 -16.75
CA GLY A 147 18.39 8.90 -17.79
C GLY A 147 17.28 7.98 -17.27
N GLU A 148 17.02 7.98 -15.95
CA GLU A 148 16.01 7.10 -15.35
C GLU A 148 14.58 7.64 -15.57
N ARG A 149 13.63 6.74 -15.81
CA ARG A 149 12.20 7.07 -15.87
C ARG A 149 11.60 7.10 -14.47
N VAL A 150 11.14 8.27 -14.03
CA VAL A 150 10.57 8.47 -12.69
C VAL A 150 9.05 8.51 -12.71
N GLY A 151 8.41 7.72 -11.86
CA GLY A 151 6.98 7.79 -11.55
C GLY A 151 6.75 8.55 -10.25
N VAL A 152 5.68 9.35 -10.19
CA VAL A 152 5.29 10.14 -9.02
C VAL A 152 3.84 9.83 -8.65
N LEU A 153 3.60 9.43 -7.40
CA LEU A 153 2.28 9.21 -6.81
C LEU A 153 1.99 10.29 -5.76
N VAL A 154 1.00 11.12 -6.06
CA VAL A 154 0.60 12.27 -5.22
C VAL A 154 -0.92 12.43 -5.21
N ALA A 155 -1.44 13.31 -4.36
CA ALA A 155 -2.86 13.65 -4.38
C ALA A 155 -3.17 14.70 -5.45
N ASP A 156 -4.46 14.88 -5.75
CA ASP A 156 -4.96 15.82 -6.75
C ASP A 156 -4.43 17.25 -6.53
N GLU A 157 -4.36 17.68 -5.27
CA GLU A 157 -3.93 19.02 -4.87
C GLU A 157 -2.45 19.28 -5.21
N ASP A 158 -1.65 18.22 -5.29
CA ASP A 158 -0.20 18.29 -5.47
C ASP A 158 0.22 18.09 -6.93
N VAL A 159 -0.66 17.53 -7.77
CA VAL A 159 -0.41 17.31 -9.20
C VAL A 159 0.18 18.55 -9.89
N PRO A 160 -0.34 19.78 -9.70
CA PRO A 160 0.21 20.98 -10.34
C PRO A 160 1.68 21.25 -10.03
N ALA A 161 2.17 20.87 -8.83
CA ALA A 161 3.57 21.07 -8.45
C ALA A 161 4.53 20.18 -9.26
N PHE A 162 4.04 19.06 -9.78
CA PHE A 162 4.84 18.10 -10.56
C PHE A 162 4.58 18.19 -12.07
N GLN A 163 3.57 18.95 -12.51
CA GLN A 163 3.31 19.24 -13.92
C GLN A 163 4.48 20.05 -14.52
N GLY A 164 5.31 19.40 -15.34
CA GLY A 164 6.52 19.99 -15.92
C GLY A 164 7.84 19.46 -15.37
N SER A 165 7.80 18.65 -14.30
CA SER A 165 8.96 17.89 -13.82
C SER A 165 9.44 16.82 -14.82
N GLY A 166 8.56 16.45 -15.76
CA GLY A 166 8.69 15.38 -16.75
C GLY A 166 8.86 13.98 -16.17
N ALA A 167 8.47 13.80 -14.91
CA ALA A 167 8.11 12.51 -14.36
C ALA A 167 6.71 12.09 -14.85
N LEU A 168 6.41 10.79 -14.80
CA LEU A 168 5.07 10.27 -14.99
C LEU A 168 4.28 10.44 -13.69
N VAL A 169 3.44 11.47 -13.64
CA VAL A 169 2.62 11.78 -12.47
C VAL A 169 1.30 11.04 -12.54
N HIS A 170 0.94 10.34 -11.46
CA HIS A 170 -0.34 9.69 -11.31
C HIS A 170 -1.00 10.16 -10.00
N SER A 171 -2.24 10.64 -10.11
CA SER A 171 -2.99 11.10 -8.96
C SER A 171 -3.69 9.96 -8.24
N LEU A 172 -3.69 10.00 -6.92
CA LEU A 172 -4.42 9.08 -6.05
C LEU A 172 -5.80 9.62 -5.62
N GLY A 173 -6.21 10.78 -6.11
CA GLY A 173 -7.42 11.48 -5.66
C GLY A 173 -7.12 12.51 -4.58
N SER A 174 -8.15 13.00 -3.91
CA SER A 174 -8.01 14.13 -2.96
C SER A 174 -7.39 13.70 -1.63
N ALA A 175 -6.44 14.49 -1.14
CA ALA A 175 -5.79 14.28 0.16
C ALA A 175 -6.80 14.33 1.32
N VAL A 176 -7.86 15.13 1.20
CA VAL A 176 -8.91 15.26 2.21
C VAL A 176 -9.97 14.16 2.12
N ALA A 177 -9.88 13.28 1.12
CA ALA A 177 -10.75 12.12 0.95
C ALA A 177 -9.94 10.81 0.94
N PRO A 178 -9.50 10.31 2.11
CA PRO A 178 -8.67 9.10 2.20
C PRO A 178 -9.23 7.87 1.49
N GLY A 179 -10.56 7.72 1.39
CA GLY A 179 -11.18 6.62 0.64
C GLY A 179 -10.83 6.61 -0.85
N GLN A 180 -10.68 7.78 -1.48
CA GLN A 180 -10.24 7.89 -2.87
C GLN A 180 -8.78 7.45 -3.01
N VAL A 181 -7.93 7.89 -2.09
CA VAL A 181 -6.52 7.50 -2.05
C VAL A 181 -6.37 5.99 -1.88
N ALA A 182 -7.13 5.38 -0.96
CA ALA A 182 -7.12 3.94 -0.73
C ALA A 182 -7.51 3.13 -1.97
N THR A 183 -8.56 3.55 -2.68
CA THR A 183 -9.04 2.89 -3.90
C THR A 183 -8.10 3.05 -5.09
N ALA A 184 -7.49 4.22 -5.24
CA ALA A 184 -6.57 4.51 -6.33
C ALA A 184 -5.16 3.95 -6.11
N LEU A 185 -4.72 3.73 -4.86
CA LEU A 185 -3.33 3.40 -4.51
C LEU A 185 -2.75 2.24 -5.33
N PHE A 186 -3.40 1.08 -5.29
CA PHE A 186 -2.90 -0.11 -5.98
C PHE A 186 -3.00 0.00 -7.50
N ALA A 187 -4.05 0.66 -8.01
CA ALA A 187 -4.18 0.93 -9.44
C ALA A 187 -3.07 1.87 -9.94
N GLY A 188 -2.73 2.90 -9.17
CA GLY A 188 -1.65 3.84 -9.49
C GLY A 188 -0.27 3.19 -9.50
N LEU A 189 0.01 2.34 -8.50
CA LEU A 189 1.26 1.56 -8.48
C LEU A 189 1.40 0.66 -9.71
N ARG A 190 0.34 -0.08 -10.08
CA ARG A 190 0.34 -0.94 -11.28
C ARG A 190 0.46 -0.15 -12.57
N THR A 191 -0.17 1.02 -12.63
CA THR A 191 -0.12 1.90 -13.81
C THR A 191 1.31 2.38 -14.06
N LEU A 192 2.00 2.86 -13.01
CA LEU A 192 3.39 3.30 -13.13
C LEU A 192 4.34 2.16 -13.46
N GLU A 193 4.14 1.00 -12.83
CA GLU A 193 4.92 -0.21 -13.13
C GLU A 193 4.74 -0.66 -14.60
N THR A 194 3.50 -0.67 -15.10
CA THR A 194 3.21 -1.01 -16.50
C THR A 194 3.77 0.02 -17.48
N ALA A 195 3.85 1.30 -17.08
CA ALA A 195 4.50 2.34 -17.85
C ALA A 195 6.05 2.20 -17.90
N GLY A 196 6.61 1.26 -17.13
CA GLY A 196 8.03 0.93 -17.13
C GLY A 196 8.90 1.96 -16.43
N VAL A 197 8.38 2.68 -15.43
CA VAL A 197 9.22 3.55 -14.59
C VAL A 197 10.28 2.71 -13.88
N GLU A 198 11.44 3.30 -13.61
CA GLU A 198 12.54 2.64 -12.89
C GLU A 198 12.47 2.91 -11.39
N VAL A 199 11.70 3.93 -10.99
CA VAL A 199 11.50 4.31 -9.60
C VAL A 199 10.14 4.98 -9.41
N ILE A 200 9.51 4.77 -8.26
CA ILE A 200 8.29 5.44 -7.84
C ILE A 200 8.59 6.32 -6.62
N LEU A 201 8.24 7.60 -6.70
CA LEU A 201 8.30 8.53 -5.58
C LEU A 201 6.87 8.79 -5.10
N CYS A 202 6.63 8.62 -3.80
CA CYS A 202 5.32 8.83 -3.20
C CYS A 202 5.45 9.68 -1.95
N ARG A 203 4.54 10.63 -1.76
CA ARG A 203 4.47 11.37 -0.51
C ARG A 203 3.72 10.60 0.58
N GLY A 204 4.00 10.95 1.82
CA GLY A 204 3.22 10.52 2.97
C GLY A 204 1.81 11.09 2.94
N PHE A 205 0.90 10.37 3.59
CA PHE A 205 -0.46 10.80 3.88
C PHE A 205 -0.65 10.80 5.40
N ASP A 206 -1.60 11.60 5.87
CA ASP A 206 -1.90 11.72 7.30
C ASP A 206 -2.28 10.37 7.93
N GLU A 207 -2.06 10.24 9.24
CA GLU A 207 -2.26 8.97 9.94
C GLU A 207 -3.73 8.70 10.32
N ASP A 208 -4.65 9.61 10.03
CA ASP A 208 -6.01 9.58 10.55
C ASP A 208 -6.93 8.65 9.75
N GLY A 209 -7.74 7.84 10.44
CA GLY A 209 -8.74 6.97 9.81
C GLY A 209 -8.12 5.96 8.84
N LEU A 210 -8.58 5.99 7.58
CA LEU A 210 -8.04 5.17 6.48
C LEU A 210 -6.59 5.55 6.10
N GLY A 211 -6.13 6.74 6.44
CA GLY A 211 -4.76 7.20 6.22
C GLY A 211 -3.72 6.28 6.87
N LEU A 212 -4.05 5.71 8.03
CA LEU A 212 -3.22 4.70 8.69
C LEU A 212 -3.03 3.45 7.83
N ALA A 213 -4.10 2.96 7.19
CA ALA A 213 -4.05 1.79 6.32
C ALA A 213 -3.27 2.07 5.04
N ILE A 214 -3.53 3.20 4.38
CA ILE A 214 -2.81 3.67 3.19
C ILE A 214 -1.31 3.71 3.46
N ARG A 215 -0.92 4.33 4.57
CA ARG A 215 0.48 4.50 4.90
C ARG A 215 1.17 3.21 5.33
N ASP A 216 0.47 2.30 6.01
CA ASP A 216 1.01 0.95 6.25
C ASP A 216 1.29 0.23 4.93
N ARG A 217 0.39 0.33 3.94
CA ARG A 217 0.62 -0.26 2.60
C ARG A 217 1.77 0.41 1.86
N LEU A 218 1.86 1.73 1.86
CA LEU A 218 2.98 2.46 1.26
C LEU A 218 4.31 2.12 1.93
N TRP A 219 4.33 2.02 3.26
CA TRP A 219 5.54 1.69 4.01
C TRP A 219 6.06 0.28 3.71
N ARG A 220 5.14 -0.70 3.60
CA ARG A 220 5.45 -2.07 3.16
C ARG A 220 5.88 -2.09 1.69
N ALA A 221 5.19 -1.36 0.81
CA ALA A 221 5.54 -1.27 -0.60
C ALA A 221 6.93 -0.63 -0.83
N ALA A 222 7.32 0.32 0.02
CA ALA A 222 8.65 0.92 0.05
C ALA A 222 9.74 -0.01 0.62
N ALA A 223 9.37 -1.20 1.11
CA ALA A 223 10.24 -2.10 1.89
C ALA A 223 10.98 -1.37 3.02
N GLY A 224 10.34 -0.37 3.64
CA GLY A 224 10.92 0.44 4.71
C GLY A 224 11.90 1.55 4.27
N LYS A 225 12.07 1.82 2.96
CA LYS A 225 12.86 2.96 2.46
C LYS A 225 12.04 4.25 2.55
N VAL A 226 12.08 4.87 3.73
CA VAL A 226 11.44 6.15 3.99
C VAL A 226 12.50 7.25 4.06
N PHE A 227 12.37 8.26 3.22
CA PHE A 227 13.11 9.51 3.38
C PHE A 227 12.36 10.38 4.40
N LYS A 228 12.93 10.49 5.60
CA LYS A 228 12.53 11.51 6.57
C LYS A 228 13.52 12.66 6.47
N GLN A 229 13.05 13.85 6.13
CA GLN A 229 13.84 15.04 6.42
C GLN A 229 13.54 15.43 7.87
N SER A 230 14.60 15.46 8.68
CA SER A 230 14.57 15.88 10.09
C SER A 230 14.92 17.34 10.21
#